data_AF-A0A932GSI0-F1
#
_entry.id   AF-A0A932GSI0-F1
#
_cell.length_a   1.000
_cell.length_b   1.000
_cell.length_c   1.000
_cell.angle_alpha   90.00
_cell.angle_beta   90.00
_cell.angle_gamma   90.00
#
_symmetry.space_group_name_H-M   'P 1'
#
loop_
_entity.id
_entity.type
_entity.pdbx_description
1 polymer ?
#
loop_
_entity_poly.entity_id
_entity_poly.type
_entity_poly.pdbx_seq_one_letter_code
_entity_poly.pdbx_strand_id
1 'polypeptide(L)' 'MEPVLLKKFFNVGFEEIQVLERKPFGLAELACYPLFATEFLDFLREVVPPHRHAELVYSIIVTARKPGEHAAAQPRGDSA' A
#
# COMPACT_ATOMS: atom_id res chain seq x y z
N MET A 1 -5.33 -9.96 7.67
CA MET A 1 -4.74 -9.67 6.34
C MET A 1 -3.42 -8.95 6.47
N GLU A 2 -3.36 -7.88 7.26
CA GLU A 2 -2.15 -7.07 7.56
C GLU A 2 -0.91 -7.89 7.99
N PRO A 3 -1.00 -8.91 8.89
CA PRO A 3 0.18 -9.69 9.30
C PRO A 3 0.81 -10.48 8.15
N VAL A 4 0.00 -10.89 7.17
CA VAL A 4 0.47 -11.65 5.99
C VAL A 4 1.20 -10.73 5.02
N LEU A 5 0.73 -9.49 4.85
CA LEU A 5 1.40 -8.50 4.01
C LEU A 5 2.76 -8.11 4.61
N LEU A 6 2.81 -7.81 5.92
CA LEU A 6 4.05 -7.48 6.62
C LEU A 6 5.06 -8.64 6.59
N LYS A 7 4.58 -9.88 6.76
CA LYS A 7 5.42 -11.07 6.63
C LYS A 7 6.04 -11.20 5.24
N LYS A 8 5.34 -10.81 4.17
CA LYS A 8 5.90 -10.82 2.81
C LYS A 8 7.04 -9.81 2.66
N PHE A 9 6.90 -8.61 3.21
CA PHE A 9 7.98 -7.61 3.20
C PHE A 9 9.20 -8.08 3.99
N PHE A 10 8.97 -8.66 5.17
CA PHE A 10 10.05 -9.25 5.98
C PHE A 10 10.76 -10.39 5.23
N ASN A 11 10.01 -11.29 4.59
CA ASN A 11 10.57 -12.44 3.87
C ASN A 11 11.45 -12.03 2.67
N VAL A 12 11.29 -10.83 2.13
CA VAL A 12 12.15 -10.31 1.04
C VAL A 12 13.24 -9.36 1.54
N GLY A 13 13.44 -9.29 2.86
CA GLY A 13 14.55 -8.58 3.50
C GLY A 13 14.30 -7.11 3.81
N PHE A 14 13.08 -6.59 3.67
CA PHE A 14 12.79 -5.23 4.16
C PHE A 14 12.85 -5.18 5.69
N GLU A 15 13.38 -4.08 6.19
CA GLU A 15 13.60 -3.82 7.62
C GLU A 15 12.77 -2.61 8.06
N GLU A 16 12.60 -2.42 9.37
CA GLU A 16 11.91 -1.25 9.94
C GLU A 16 10.52 -0.98 9.32
N ILE A 17 9.78 -2.06 9.04
CA ILE A 17 8.48 -1.97 8.36
C ILE A 17 7.44 -1.36 9.31
N GLN A 18 6.81 -0.27 8.89
CA GLN A 18 5.77 0.44 9.64
C GLN A 18 4.54 0.68 8.76
N VAL A 19 3.36 0.42 9.32
CA VAL A 19 2.09 0.80 8.69
C VAL A 19 1.75 2.22 9.12
N LEU A 20 1.70 3.14 8.17
CA LEU A 20 1.42 4.55 8.44
C LEU A 20 -0.06 4.88 8.39
N GLU A 21 -0.77 4.32 7.43
CA GLU A 21 -2.19 4.60 7.23
C GLU A 21 -2.90 3.32 6.81
N ARG A 22 -4.10 3.13 7.36
CA ARG A 22 -5.07 2.17 6.87
C ARG A 22 -6.44 2.85 6.82
N LYS A 23 -7.02 2.96 5.63
CA LYS A 23 -8.35 3.56 5.47
C LYS A 23 -9.26 2.74 4.55
N PRO A 24 -10.57 2.77 4.80
CA PRO A 24 -11.58 2.33 3.85
C PRO A 24 -11.34 2.94 2.47
N PHE A 25 -11.63 2.15 1.44
CA PHE A 25 -11.48 2.55 0.06
C PHE A 25 -12.64 1.95 -0.74
N GLY A 26 -13.44 2.81 -1.35
CA GLY A 26 -14.70 2.48 -1.97
C GLY A 26 -14.76 2.81 -3.46
N LEU A 27 -15.97 2.78 -4.02
CA LEU A 27 -16.23 3.04 -5.43
C LEU A 27 -15.86 4.46 -5.86
N ALA A 28 -16.05 5.44 -4.97
CA ALA A 28 -15.72 6.82 -5.24
C ALA A 28 -14.21 6.98 -5.45
N GLU A 29 -13.40 6.35 -4.59
CA GLU A 29 -11.95 6.38 -4.70
C GLU A 29 -11.45 5.57 -5.88
N LEU A 30 -12.03 4.39 -6.16
CA LEU A 30 -11.69 3.59 -7.35
C LEU A 30 -11.91 4.39 -8.64
N ALA A 31 -12.99 5.17 -8.74
CA ALA A 31 -13.28 5.99 -9.90
C ALA A 31 -12.22 7.06 -10.22
N CYS A 32 -11.37 7.42 -9.26
CA CYS A 32 -10.27 8.36 -9.47
C CYS A 32 -9.08 7.73 -10.23
N TYR A 33 -9.01 6.40 -10.33
CA TYR A 33 -7.89 5.71 -10.96
C TYR A 33 -8.24 5.30 -12.40
N PRO A 34 -7.47 5.74 -13.40
CA PRO A 34 -7.71 5.40 -14.81
C PRO A 34 -7.67 3.90 -15.14
N LEU A 35 -7.21 3.08 -14.20
CA LEU A 35 -7.13 1.62 -14.35
C LEU A 35 -8.52 0.96 -14.26
N PHE A 36 -9.49 1.60 -13.61
CA PHE A 36 -10.83 1.07 -13.45
C PHE A 36 -11.76 1.72 -14.46
N ALA A 37 -12.09 0.96 -15.51
CA ALA A 37 -13.05 1.38 -16.52
C ALA A 37 -14.44 1.60 -15.91
N THR A 38 -15.21 2.52 -16.48
CA THR A 38 -16.55 2.87 -16.00
C THR A 38 -17.46 1.66 -15.93
N GLU A 39 -17.42 0.78 -16.93
CA GLU A 39 -18.23 -0.44 -17.03
C GLU A 39 -17.95 -1.40 -15.87
N PHE A 40 -16.69 -1.46 -15.41
CA PHE A 40 -16.33 -2.26 -14.24
C PHE A 40 -16.89 -1.65 -12.95
N LEU A 41 -16.84 -0.32 -12.82
CA LEU A 41 -17.39 0.38 -11.66
C LEU A 41 -18.92 0.25 -11.59
N ASP A 42 -19.59 0.29 -12.74
CA ASP A 42 -21.03 0.07 -12.85
C ASP A 42 -21.40 -1.36 -12.47
N PHE A 43 -20.65 -2.35 -12.98
CA PHE A 43 -20.81 -3.73 -12.57
C PHE A 43 -20.67 -3.89 -11.04
N LEU A 44 -19.67 -3.27 -10.41
CA LEU A 44 -19.51 -3.32 -8.96
C LEU A 44 -20.68 -2.68 -8.20
N ARG A 45 -21.30 -1.60 -8.72
CA ARG A 45 -22.48 -0.98 -8.11
C ARG A 45 -23.68 -1.92 -8.08
N GLU A 46 -23.85 -2.73 -9.13
CA GLU A 46 -24.96 -3.68 -9.24
C GLU A 46 -24.78 -4.89 -8.33
N VAL A 47 -23.57 -5.44 -8.26
CA VAL A 47 -23.34 -6.71 -7.54
C VAL A 47 -22.99 -6.52 -6.07
N VAL A 48 -22.42 -5.38 -5.68
CA VAL A 48 -22.05 -5.13 -4.29
C VAL A 48 -23.20 -4.44 -3.55
N PRO A 49 -23.57 -4.89 -2.33
CA PRO A 49 -24.57 -4.20 -1.53
C PRO A 49 -24.23 -2.72 -1.29
N PRO A 50 -25.20 -1.79 -1.39
CA PRO A 50 -24.95 -0.34 -1.27
C PRO A 50 -24.21 0.08 0.00
N HIS A 51 -24.49 -0.57 1.13
CA HIS A 51 -23.82 -0.28 2.40
C HIS A 51 -22.32 -0.61 2.41
N ARG A 52 -21.81 -1.32 1.40
CA ARG A 52 -20.39 -1.64 1.24
C ARG A 52 -19.69 -0.77 0.20
N HIS A 53 -20.41 0.08 -0.54
CA HIS A 53 -19.82 0.88 -1.62
C HIS A 53 -18.73 1.84 -1.13
N ALA A 54 -18.78 2.29 0.13
CA ALA A 54 -17.77 3.14 0.76
C ALA A 54 -16.56 2.37 1.33
N GLU A 55 -16.68 1.05 1.51
CA GLU A 55 -15.66 0.20 2.14
C GLU A 55 -15.59 -1.14 1.40
N LEU A 56 -15.11 -1.07 0.15
CA LEU A 56 -14.91 -2.26 -0.67
C LEU A 56 -13.61 -2.97 -0.30
N VAL A 57 -12.55 -2.17 -0.16
CA VAL A 57 -11.19 -2.60 0.15
C VAL A 57 -10.55 -1.63 1.14
N TYR A 58 -9.33 -1.94 1.56
CA TYR A 58 -8.52 -1.03 2.36
C TYR A 58 -7.31 -0.57 1.56
N SER A 59 -7.04 0.73 1.60
CA SER A 59 -5.73 1.25 1.24
C SER A 59 -4.81 1.18 2.45
N ILE A 60 -3.60 0.67 2.26
CA ILE A 60 -2.59 0.54 3.31
C ILE A 60 -1.31 1.21 2.81
N ILE A 61 -0.82 2.20 3.57
CA ILE A 61 0.47 2.84 3.32
C ILE A 61 1.49 2.26 4.28
N VAL A 62 2.59 1.75 3.73
CA VAL A 62 3.67 1.12 4.48
C VAL A 62 4.98 1.80 4.13
N THR A 63 5.79 2.11 5.15
CA THR A 63 7.20 2.46 4.98
C THR A 63 8.07 1.30 5.42
N ALA A 64 9.21 1.14 4.77
CA ALA A 64 10.20 0.15 5.12
C ALA A 64 11.58 0.58 4.62
N ARG A 65 12.63 0.07 5.26
CA ARG A 65 14.02 0.24 4.84
C ARG A 65 14.45 -0.89 3.92
N LYS A 66 15.21 -0.56 2.86
CA LYS A 66 15.74 -1.55 1.93
C LYS A 66 16.91 -2.33 2.59
N PRO A 67 17.01 -3.66 2.38
CA PRO A 67 18.16 -4.41 2.85
C PRO A 67 19.46 -3.88 2.24
N GLY A 68 20.48 -3.63 3.08
CA GLY A 68 21.82 -3.20 2.65
C GLY A 68 22.04 -1.69 2.53
N GLU A 69 21.06 -0.86 2.88
CA GLU A 69 21.21 0.61 2.84
C GLU A 69 22.29 1.14 3.81
N HIS A 70 22.71 0.32 4.79
CA HIS A 70 23.89 0.60 5.63
C HIS A 70 25.22 0.71 4.86
N ALA A 71 25.34 0.18 3.64
CA ALA A 71 26.63 0.16 2.92
C ALA A 71 26.95 1.43 2.11
N ALA A 72 25.97 2.30 1.87
CA ALA A 72 26.13 3.44 0.94
C ALA A 72 26.39 4.80 1.63
N ALA A 73 26.30 4.87 2.95
CA ALA A 73 26.39 6.12 3.71
C ALA A 73 27.59 6.13 4.68
N GLN A 74 28.78 5.74 4.22
CA GLN A 74 30.01 6.12 4.92
C GLN A 74 30.41 7.52 4.43
N PRO A 75 30.48 8.55 5.29
CA PRO A 75 30.89 9.89 4.86
C PRO A 75 32.32 9.82 4.34
N ARG A 76 32.58 10.40 3.15
CA ARG A 76 33.93 10.80 2.75
C ARG A 76 34.39 11.85 3.75
N GLY A 77 35.02 11.38 4.82
CA GLY A 77 35.89 12.20 5.64
C GLY A 77 37.15 12.46 4.82
N ASP A 78 37.21 13.61 4.17
CA ASP A 78 38.50 14.18 3.76
C ASP A 78 39.21 14.64 5.03
N SER A 79 40.18 13.85 5.44
CA SER A 79 41.18 14.21 6.45
C SER A 79 42.33 14.94 5.76
N ALA A 80 42.64 16.12 6.33
CA ALA A 80 43.93 16.82 6.37
C ALA A 80 44.52 17.38 5.05
#